data_AF-A0A554XGQ1-F1
#
_entry.id   AF-A0A554XGQ1-F1
#
_cell.length_a   1.000
_cell.length_b   1.000
_cell.length_c   1.000
_cell.angle_alpha   90.00
_cell.angle_beta   90.00
_cell.angle_gamma   90.00
#
_symmetry.space_group_name_H-M   'P 1'
#
loop_
_entity.id
_entity.type
_entity.pdbx_description
1 polymer ?
#
loop_
_entity_poly.entity_id
_entity_poly.type
_entity_poly.pdbx_seq_one_letter_code
_entity_poly.pdbx_strand_id
1 'polypeptide(L)' 'MQRVTAYVDGFNLYFGLKQSSLKRCANGYLNIGEDKLRASQLPEQLTKPDGYVLARPATWR' A
#
# COMPACT_ATOMS: atom_id res chain seq x y z
N MET A 1 11.71 8.47 -21.74
CA MET A 1 11.75 7.59 -20.55
C MET A 1 10.31 7.43 -20.05
N GLN A 2 9.76 6.21 -20.04
CA GLN A 2 8.37 5.99 -19.61
C GLN A 2 8.27 6.03 -18.08
N ARG A 3 7.30 6.80 -17.56
CA ARG A 3 6.97 6.81 -16.13
C ARG A 3 5.91 5.74 -15.88
N VAL A 4 6.22 4.79 -15.02
CA VAL A 4 5.27 3.74 -14.58
C VAL A 4 4.87 4.06 -13.15
N THR A 5 3.56 4.14 -12.89
CA THR A 5 3.00 4.30 -11.54
C THR A 5 2.44 2.94 -11.11
N ALA A 6 3.03 2.35 -10.08
CA ALA A 6 2.54 1.10 -9.49
C ALA A 6 1.73 1.40 -8.23
N TYR A 7 0.55 0.81 -8.11
CA TYR A 7 -0.28 0.87 -6.91
C TYR A 7 0.03 -0.37 -6.06
N VAL A 8 0.68 -0.19 -4.92
CA VAL A 8 0.99 -1.28 -3.99
C VAL A 8 0.00 -1.23 -2.84
N ASP A 9 -0.90 -2.20 -2.79
CA ASP A 9 -1.78 -2.47 -1.64
C ASP A 9 -0.94 -2.86 -0.40
N GLY A 10 -1.41 -2.48 0.79
CA GLY A 10 -0.85 -2.88 2.09
C GLY A 10 -0.68 -4.39 2.26
N PHE A 11 -1.53 -5.23 1.65
CA PHE A 11 -1.36 -6.68 1.60
C PHE A 11 -0.09 -7.08 0.81
N ASN A 12 0.06 -6.56 -0.41
CA ASN A 12 1.22 -6.85 -1.26
C ASN A 12 2.52 -6.32 -0.65
N LEU A 13 2.46 -5.19 0.08
CA LEU A 13 3.62 -4.66 0.79
C LEU A 13 4.00 -5.53 1.99
N TYR A 14 3.04 -5.91 2.83
CA TYR A 14 3.31 -6.69 4.04
C TYR A 14 3.79 -8.11 3.72
N PHE A 15 3.08 -8.83 2.85
CA PHE A 15 3.43 -10.22 2.52
C PHE A 15 4.56 -10.31 1.50
N GLY A 16 4.62 -9.42 0.52
CA GLY A 16 5.69 -9.40 -0.49
C GLY A 16 7.07 -9.11 0.10
N LEU A 17 7.17 -8.26 1.12
CA LEU A 17 8.43 -8.00 1.82
C LEU A 17 8.89 -9.16 2.73
N LYS A 18 7.93 -9.94 3.26
CA LYS A 18 8.16 -11.10 4.14
C LYS A 18 8.56 -12.35 3.36
N GLN A 19 8.17 -12.44 2.08
CA GLN A 19 8.39 -13.62 1.25
C GLN A 19 9.75 -13.58 0.55
N SER A 20 10.71 -14.35 1.06
CA SER A 20 12.09 -14.42 0.56
C SER A 20 12.21 -14.86 -0.91
N SER A 21 11.25 -15.65 -1.42
CA SER A 21 11.23 -16.10 -2.81
C SER A 21 10.86 -14.99 -3.80
N LEU A 22 9.97 -14.06 -3.43
CA LEU A 22 9.61 -12.94 -4.32
C LEU A 22 10.80 -12.01 -4.57
N LYS A 23 11.61 -11.74 -3.54
CA LYS A 23 12.84 -10.95 -3.68
C LYS A 23 13.84 -11.56 -4.67
N ARG A 24 13.79 -12.88 -4.85
CA ARG A 24 14.66 -13.63 -5.77
C ARG A 24 14.22 -13.53 -7.23
N CYS A 25 12.91 -13.40 -7.47
CA CYS A 25 12.34 -13.33 -8.80
C CYS A 25 12.11 -11.90 -9.29
N ALA A 26 11.98 -10.93 -8.39
CA ALA A 26 11.73 -9.54 -8.73
C ALA A 26 12.97 -8.86 -9.34
N ASN A 27 12.77 -8.12 -10.43
CA ASN A 27 13.83 -7.33 -11.06
C ASN A 27 14.23 -6.07 -10.24
N GLY A 28 13.43 -5.70 -9.23
CA GLY A 28 13.71 -4.58 -8.35
C GLY A 28 12.79 -4.57 -7.13
N TYR A 29 13.30 -4.03 -6.03
CA TYR A 29 12.55 -3.82 -4.79
C TYR A 29 13.02 -2.53 -4.11
N LEU A 30 12.16 -1.95 -3.27
CA LEU A 30 12.45 -0.75 -2.48
C LEU A 30 12.15 -1.04 -1.00
N ASN A 31 13.03 -0.60 -0.12
CA ASN A 31 12.78 -0.60 1.32
C ASN A 31 12.00 0.67 1.68
N ILE A 32 10.85 0.51 2.34
CA ILE A 32 10.06 1.61 2.87
C ILE A 32 10.02 1.46 4.39
N GLY A 33 10.34 2.54 5.11
CA GLY A 33 10.29 2.56 6.58
C GLY A 33 8.86 2.41 7.10
N GLU A 34 8.68 1.66 8.19
CA GLU A 34 7.38 1.46 8.82
C GLU A 34 6.76 2.79 9.30
N ASP A 35 7.60 3.70 9.80
CA ASP A 35 7.22 5.06 10.21
C ASP A 35 6.56 5.82 9.05
N LYS A 36 7.12 5.69 7.85
CA LYS A 36 6.58 6.31 6.63
C LYS A 36 5.24 5.68 6.26
N LEU A 37 5.12 4.36 6.33
CA LEU A 37 3.85 3.67 6.05
C LEU A 37 2.74 4.08 7.01
N ARG A 38 3.07 4.24 8.30
CA ARG A 38 2.12 4.69 9.32
C ARG A 38 1.66 6.13 9.08
N ALA A 39 2.58 7.02 8.71
CA ALA A 39 2.28 8.42 8.40
C ALA A 39 1.47 8.60 7.10
N SER A 40 1.56 7.66 6.15
CA SER A 40 0.86 7.73 4.85
C SER A 40 -0.50 7.01 4.82
N GLN A 41 -1.02 6.54 5.96
CA GLN A 41 -2.35 5.93 6.00
C GLN A 41 -3.45 6.95 5.73
N LEU A 42 -4.43 6.57 4.92
CA LEU A 42 -5.66 7.35 4.75
C LEU A 42 -6.46 7.36 6.07
N PRO A 43 -7.22 8.44 6.32
CA PRO A 43 -8.15 8.49 7.45
C PRO A 43 -9.18 7.36 7.38
N GLU A 44 -9.84 7.10 8.51
CA GLU A 44 -10.84 6.02 8.61
C GLU A 44 -12.02 6.20 7.65
N GLN A 45 -12.35 7.46 7.35
CA GLN A 45 -13.39 7.84 6.40
C GLN A 45 -12.84 8.87 5.42
N LEU A 46 -13.14 8.69 4.13
CA LEU A 46 -12.77 9.60 3.05
C LEU A 46 -14.02 10.03 2.28
N THR A 47 -14.30 11.34 2.25
CA THR A 47 -15.40 11.90 1.47
C THR A 47 -14.92 12.24 0.07
N LYS A 48 -15.59 11.67 -0.94
CA LYS A 48 -15.35 11.99 -2.34
C LYS A 48 -15.99 13.33 -2.74
N PRO A 49 -15.60 13.93 -3.87
CA PRO A 49 -16.21 15.18 -4.36
C PRO A 49 -17.72 15.10 -4.63
N ASP A 50 -18.24 13.90 -4.90
CA ASP A 50 -19.67 13.62 -5.10
C ASP A 50 -20.45 13.44 -3.77
N GLY A 51 -19.78 13.56 -2.63
CA GLY A 51 -20.34 13.38 -1.29
C GLY A 51 -20.36 11.93 -0.80
N TYR A 52 -19.95 10.95 -1.61
CA TYR A 52 -19.89 9.55 -1.19
C TYR A 52 -18.76 9.31 -0.18
N VAL A 53 -19.06 8.62 0.93
CA VAL A 53 -18.10 8.33 2.00
C VAL A 53 -17.56 6.91 1.87
N LEU A 54 -16.24 6.80 1.72
CA LEU A 54 -15.52 5.53 1.82
C LEU A 54 -15.09 5.33 3.27
N ALA A 55 -15.61 4.29 3.93
CA ALA A 55 -15.16 3.87 5.24
C ALA A 55 -14.19 2.69 5.13
N ARG A 56 -13.18 2.66 5.99
CA ARG A 56 -12.30 1.51 6.13
C ARG A 56 -13.11 0.28 6.56
N PRO A 57 -13.00 -0.86 5.88
CA PRO A 57 -13.66 -2.09 6.31
C PRO A 57 -13.19 -2.51 7.71
N ALA A 58 -14.13 -2.94 8.56
CA ALA A 58 -13.81 -3.40 9.92
C ALA A 58 -12.85 -4.60 9.96
N THR A 59 -12.81 -5.39 8.88
CA THR A 59 -11.92 -6.54 8.72
C THR A 59 -10.46 -6.16 8.46
N TRP A 60 -10.16 -4.89 8.20
CA TRP A 60 -8.79 -4.41 7.91
C TRP A 60 -8.08 -3.88 9.16
N ARG A 61 -8.61 -4.15 10.34
CA ARG A 61 -8.05 -3.73 11.63
C ARG A 61 -6.95 -4.65 12.11
#